data_AF-A0A6A5RP60-F1
#
_entry.id   AF-A0A6A5RP60-F1
#
_cell.length_a   1.000
_cell.length_b   1.000
_cell.length_c   1.000
_cell.angle_alpha   90.00
_cell.angle_beta   90.00
_cell.angle_gamma   90.00
#
_symmetry.space_group_name_H-M   'P 1'
#
loop_
_entity.id
_entity.type
_entity.pdbx_description
1 polymer ?
#
loop_
_entity_poly.entity_id
_entity_poly.type
_entity_poly.pdbx_seq_one_letter_code
_entity_poly.pdbx_strand_id
1 'polypeptide(L)'
;MAQNNMNSLTTLIKRLEAATSRLEDIASSSFTTDSGASKTGTAAAVAAGGAAAAPAAAVPSPRAVESLPPSIAAFDELVSTELKTWLDLSSKMGAVIETQSKAVEGAFAAQRAFLSIANKAKKPDDQTIMGFLKDLQASMEKTDEVRQSNREPALKDPLSMVADGVGSLGWVTIGGGGGPKPHEYITELFGGAQMYGNKVLKEYRDKPEKTNVEWVQAYYKLFKALAEYARKHHPSGVAWNANGIDAKEAARQVSSASGPAAGAIPAPPPPPPPPAGGIPPPPGPPPPPGAAPPAKKAAPDMNAVFDDLNRGSDVTRGLKKVDTSQMTHKNPSLRAQAPVPTRSDSNGSLRGKSPAPPRKPDTMRTKKPPKKELDGNKWIIDNFDSPGDIVEFDAEINHSILISRCKNTTIRVNGKANAISIDNSSRTSIIIDSLVSSVDVIKCPNFALQVVGTLPTVLLDQVDGATIYLGKDSQNTEIFTSKCSSININLPSEDDYSENPLPEQIRSYIANGKIISEIVEHAG
;
A
#
# COMPACT_ATOMS: atom_id res chain seq x y z
N MET A 1 26.90 -54.51 14.42
CA MET A 1 27.39 -53.13 14.69
C MET A 1 26.28 -52.08 14.72
N ALA A 2 25.44 -51.92 13.69
CA ALA A 2 24.50 -50.78 13.59
C ALA A 2 23.52 -50.57 14.78
N GLN A 3 22.95 -51.64 15.36
CA GLN A 3 21.93 -51.51 16.41
C GLN A 3 22.43 -50.88 17.73
N ASN A 4 23.71 -51.00 18.09
CA ASN A 4 24.22 -50.43 19.34
C ASN A 4 24.22 -48.88 19.34
N ASN A 5 24.47 -48.25 18.19
CA ASN A 5 24.49 -46.79 18.11
C ASN A 5 23.10 -46.18 18.31
N MET A 6 22.04 -46.87 17.86
CA MET A 6 20.67 -46.37 17.95
C MET A 6 20.21 -46.29 19.41
N ASN A 7 20.46 -47.34 20.20
CA ASN A 7 20.18 -47.37 21.64
C ASN A 7 20.97 -46.31 22.42
N SER A 8 22.23 -46.06 22.02
CA SER A 8 23.05 -44.99 22.60
C SER A 8 22.42 -43.61 22.37
N LEU A 9 21.98 -43.34 21.14
CA LEU A 9 21.33 -42.06 20.79
C LEU A 9 20.04 -41.83 21.57
N THR A 10 19.16 -42.84 21.69
CA THR A 10 17.93 -42.73 22.49
C THR A 10 18.22 -42.53 23.99
N THR A 11 19.31 -43.10 24.50
CA THR A 11 19.76 -42.88 25.89
C THR A 11 20.31 -41.47 26.10
N LEU A 12 21.00 -40.90 25.11
CA LEU A 12 21.48 -39.52 25.15
C LEU A 12 20.33 -38.52 25.10
N ILE A 13 19.33 -38.71 24.22
CA ILE A 13 18.13 -37.86 24.13
C ILE A 13 17.40 -37.82 25.47
N LYS A 14 17.09 -38.98 26.07
CA LYS A 14 16.42 -39.05 27.39
C LYS A 14 17.21 -38.43 28.53
N ARG A 15 18.55 -38.42 28.44
CA ARG A 15 19.41 -37.70 29.40
C ARG A 15 19.40 -36.18 29.16
N LEU A 16 19.24 -35.73 27.92
CA LEU A 16 19.08 -34.31 27.59
C LEU A 16 17.74 -33.78 28.11
N GLU A 17 16.65 -34.49 27.83
CA GLU A 17 15.28 -34.16 28.30
C GLU A 17 15.21 -34.09 29.84
N ALA A 18 15.86 -35.04 30.53
CA ALA A 18 15.96 -35.04 31.98
C ALA A 18 16.90 -33.95 32.54
N ALA A 19 17.79 -33.38 31.72
CA ALA A 19 18.65 -32.26 32.11
C ALA A 19 17.95 -30.90 31.89
N THR A 20 17.20 -30.74 30.80
CA THR A 20 16.40 -29.51 30.55
C THR A 20 15.27 -29.37 31.56
N SER A 21 14.52 -30.45 31.85
CA SER A 21 13.48 -30.44 32.89
C SER A 21 14.03 -30.05 34.27
N ARG A 22 15.25 -30.48 34.63
CA ARG A 22 15.91 -30.06 35.87
C ARG A 22 16.36 -28.60 35.87
N LEU A 23 16.76 -28.07 34.71
CA LEU A 23 17.07 -26.63 34.55
C LEU A 23 15.81 -25.78 34.67
N GLU A 24 14.66 -26.27 34.18
CA GLU A 24 13.36 -25.62 34.33
C GLU A 24 12.88 -25.62 35.79
N ASP A 25 13.05 -26.71 36.54
CA ASP A 25 12.80 -26.76 37.99
C ASP A 25 13.71 -25.79 38.78
N ILE A 26 15.00 -25.71 38.43
CA ILE A 26 15.96 -24.78 39.05
C ILE A 26 15.61 -23.32 38.74
N ALA A 27 15.24 -23.01 37.50
CA ALA A 27 14.77 -21.67 37.12
C ALA A 27 13.48 -21.29 37.87
N SER A 28 12.52 -22.22 37.97
CA SER A 28 11.24 -22.00 38.67
C SER A 28 11.39 -21.81 40.18
N SER A 29 12.42 -22.41 40.78
CA SER A 29 12.71 -22.28 42.22
C SER A 29 13.66 -21.13 42.58
N SER A 30 14.25 -20.45 41.59
CA SER A 30 15.20 -19.34 41.81
C SER A 30 14.55 -17.95 41.98
N PHE A 31 13.23 -17.83 41.87
CA PHE A 31 12.50 -16.56 41.84
C PHE A 31 11.58 -16.29 43.06
N THR A 32 11.93 -16.80 44.26
CA THR A 32 11.18 -16.50 45.51
C THR A 32 12.08 -16.17 46.71
N THR A 33 12.55 -14.92 46.75
CA THR A 33 13.12 -14.24 47.94
C THR A 33 12.71 -12.77 47.81
N ASP A 34 12.25 -12.02 48.83
CA ASP A 34 12.37 -12.15 50.29
C ASP A 34 11.04 -11.83 51.00
N SER A 35 10.78 -12.47 52.15
CA SER A 35 10.00 -11.92 53.28
C SER A 35 9.92 -12.88 54.48
N GLY A 36 10.52 -12.50 55.61
CA GLY A 36 9.84 -12.65 56.92
C GLY A 36 10.05 -13.92 57.76
N ALA A 37 11.22 -14.03 58.39
CA ALA A 37 11.41 -14.36 59.82
C ALA A 37 10.84 -15.65 60.49
N SER A 38 11.80 -16.45 60.98
CA SER A 38 11.85 -17.06 62.35
C SER A 38 11.30 -18.47 62.66
N LYS A 39 12.18 -19.23 63.36
CA LYS A 39 11.94 -20.20 64.46
C LYS A 39 11.47 -21.65 64.18
N THR A 40 12.47 -22.54 64.20
CA THR A 40 12.62 -23.72 65.09
C THR A 40 11.48 -24.75 65.25
N GLY A 41 11.82 -26.05 65.09
CA GLY A 41 11.38 -27.07 66.06
C GLY A 41 10.93 -28.43 65.54
N THR A 42 11.85 -29.39 65.48
CA THR A 42 11.71 -30.82 65.88
C THR A 42 10.37 -31.58 65.78
N ALA A 43 10.48 -32.75 65.14
CA ALA A 43 10.04 -34.09 65.59
C ALA A 43 8.70 -34.72 65.13
N ALA A 44 8.87 -35.99 64.72
CA ALA A 44 8.06 -37.18 64.99
C ALA A 44 6.60 -37.30 64.51
N ALA A 45 6.43 -38.30 63.64
CA ALA A 45 5.19 -38.87 63.14
C ALA A 45 4.22 -39.42 64.21
N VAL A 46 2.93 -39.46 63.84
CA VAL A 46 1.98 -40.53 64.21
C VAL A 46 1.01 -40.75 63.04
N ALA A 47 0.41 -41.94 62.95
CA ALA A 47 -0.41 -42.35 61.81
C ALA A 47 -1.80 -42.86 62.21
N ALA A 48 -2.82 -42.31 61.54
CA ALA A 48 -4.17 -42.85 61.35
C ALA A 48 -4.76 -42.11 60.13
N GLY A 49 -5.64 -42.67 59.30
CA GLY A 49 -6.33 -43.97 59.40
C GLY A 49 -7.75 -43.80 58.85
N GLY A 50 -7.91 -43.75 57.52
CA GLY A 50 -9.18 -43.45 56.86
C GLY A 50 -9.30 -44.15 55.50
N ALA A 51 -10.49 -44.69 55.21
CA ALA A 51 -10.70 -45.63 54.11
C ALA A 51 -10.55 -45.01 52.70
N ALA A 52 -10.12 -45.83 51.74
CA ALA A 52 -10.05 -45.45 50.34
C ALA A 52 -11.46 -45.39 49.72
N ALA A 53 -11.74 -44.30 48.99
CA ALA A 53 -12.84 -44.21 48.04
C ALA A 53 -12.26 -44.22 46.62
N ALA A 54 -12.83 -45.02 45.71
CA ALA A 54 -12.37 -45.08 44.33
C ALA A 54 -12.76 -43.80 43.57
N PRO A 55 -11.88 -43.24 42.72
CA PRO A 55 -12.24 -42.11 41.86
C PRO A 55 -13.28 -42.56 40.83
N ALA A 56 -14.44 -41.91 40.81
CA ALA A 56 -15.45 -42.12 39.78
C ALA A 56 -14.90 -41.70 38.40
N ALA A 57 -15.34 -42.38 37.34
CA ALA A 57 -14.90 -42.08 35.98
C ALA A 57 -15.27 -40.63 35.59
N ALA A 58 -14.27 -39.86 35.17
CA ALA A 58 -14.48 -38.49 34.74
C ALA A 58 -15.33 -38.45 33.46
N VAL A 59 -16.47 -37.76 33.53
CA VAL A 59 -17.30 -37.45 32.37
C VAL A 59 -16.46 -36.63 31.37
N PRO A 60 -16.49 -36.91 30.06
CA PRO A 60 -15.74 -36.12 29.09
C PRO A 60 -16.20 -34.65 29.14
N SER A 61 -15.26 -33.74 29.41
CA SER A 61 -15.53 -32.30 29.45
C SER A 61 -16.22 -31.85 28.17
N PRO A 62 -17.23 -30.95 28.25
CA PRO A 62 -17.82 -30.35 27.05
C PRO A 62 -16.73 -29.77 26.15
N ARG A 63 -16.85 -29.94 24.83
CA ARG A 63 -15.96 -29.28 23.88
C ARG A 63 -15.97 -27.79 24.18
N ALA A 64 -14.79 -27.20 24.39
CA ALA A 64 -14.66 -25.77 24.49
C ALA A 64 -15.23 -25.14 23.22
N VAL A 65 -16.21 -24.26 23.38
CA VAL A 65 -16.64 -23.37 22.29
C VAL A 65 -15.44 -22.48 22.01
N GLU A 66 -14.94 -22.53 20.77
CA GLU A 66 -13.72 -21.82 20.36
C GLU A 66 -13.97 -20.31 20.42
N SER A 67 -13.62 -19.70 21.57
CA SER A 67 -13.88 -18.30 21.82
C SER A 67 -12.98 -17.42 20.95
N LEU A 68 -13.58 -16.42 20.31
CA LEU A 68 -12.88 -15.44 19.49
C LEU A 68 -11.70 -14.85 20.28
N PRO A 69 -10.45 -14.93 19.76
CA PRO A 69 -9.28 -14.46 20.50
C PRO A 69 -9.43 -12.99 20.92
N PRO A 70 -8.93 -12.58 22.11
CA PRO A 70 -9.21 -11.24 22.66
C PRO A 70 -8.82 -10.07 21.75
N SER A 71 -7.79 -10.23 20.91
CA SER A 71 -7.39 -9.23 19.91
C SER A 71 -8.34 -9.13 18.71
N ILE A 72 -9.11 -10.17 18.37
CA ILE A 72 -10.16 -10.08 17.35
C ILE A 72 -11.43 -9.54 17.97
N ALA A 73 -11.82 -10.02 19.16
CA ALA A 73 -13.00 -9.54 19.87
C ALA A 73 -12.95 -8.01 20.13
N ALA A 74 -11.81 -7.47 20.55
CA ALA A 74 -11.63 -6.02 20.76
C ALA A 74 -11.60 -5.21 19.45
N PHE A 75 -11.28 -5.83 18.30
CA PHE A 75 -11.39 -5.17 16.99
C PHE A 75 -12.85 -5.16 16.51
N ASP A 76 -13.57 -6.25 16.74
CA ASP A 76 -15.00 -6.38 16.42
C ASP A 76 -15.85 -5.42 17.28
N GLU A 77 -15.47 -5.20 18.54
CA GLU A 77 -16.04 -4.16 19.41
C GLU A 77 -15.81 -2.76 18.82
N LEU A 78 -14.57 -2.41 18.44
CA LEU A 78 -14.24 -1.13 17.80
C LEU A 78 -15.02 -0.90 16.49
N VAL A 79 -15.15 -1.94 15.67
CA VAL A 79 -15.90 -1.90 14.41
C VAL A 79 -17.41 -1.71 14.66
N SER A 80 -17.99 -2.46 15.59
CA SER A 80 -19.42 -2.41 15.89
C SER A 80 -19.86 -1.17 16.70
N THR A 81 -18.92 -0.47 17.33
CA THR A 81 -19.17 0.77 18.09
C THR A 81 -18.72 2.02 17.34
N GLU A 82 -17.42 2.28 17.28
CA GLU A 82 -16.84 3.55 16.79
C GLU A 82 -16.97 3.69 15.27
N LEU A 83 -16.58 2.66 14.51
CA LEU A 83 -16.69 2.71 13.05
C LEU A 83 -18.15 2.78 12.64
N LYS A 84 -19.02 1.94 13.23
CA LYS A 84 -20.46 2.00 12.99
C LYS A 84 -21.05 3.39 13.29
N THR A 85 -20.70 4.01 14.41
CA THR A 85 -21.17 5.38 14.74
C THR A 85 -20.77 6.39 13.67
N TRP A 86 -19.53 6.31 13.17
CA TRP A 86 -19.05 7.17 12.09
C TRP A 86 -19.70 6.87 10.73
N LEU A 87 -19.99 5.61 10.40
CA LEU A 87 -20.73 5.22 9.19
C LEU A 87 -22.19 5.70 9.23
N ASP A 88 -22.86 5.52 10.37
CA ASP A 88 -24.23 5.99 10.59
C ASP A 88 -24.35 7.52 10.48
N LEU A 89 -23.30 8.27 10.86
CA LEU A 89 -23.18 9.71 10.60
C LEU A 89 -22.85 10.01 9.12
N SER A 90 -21.94 9.24 8.50
CA SER A 90 -21.55 9.42 7.10
C SER A 90 -22.72 9.26 6.11
N SER A 91 -23.68 8.39 6.41
CA SER A 91 -24.91 8.25 5.60
C SER A 91 -25.77 9.52 5.55
N LYS A 92 -25.66 10.41 6.56
CA LYS A 92 -26.37 11.69 6.65
C LYS A 92 -25.62 12.82 5.94
N MET A 93 -24.34 12.60 5.62
CA MET A 93 -23.44 13.58 4.98
C MET A 93 -23.53 13.61 3.45
N GLY A 94 -24.45 12.84 2.86
CA GLY A 94 -24.68 12.79 1.41
C GLY A 94 -23.83 11.75 0.68
N ALA A 95 -24.30 11.37 -0.52
CA ALA A 95 -23.84 10.17 -1.24
C ALA A 95 -22.33 10.12 -1.53
N VAL A 96 -21.65 11.27 -1.67
CA VAL A 96 -20.18 11.30 -1.91
C VAL A 96 -19.42 10.88 -0.65
N ILE A 97 -19.79 11.40 0.52
CA ILE A 97 -19.17 11.01 1.80
C ILE A 97 -19.58 9.57 2.17
N GLU A 98 -20.83 9.17 1.93
CA GLU A 98 -21.27 7.78 2.12
C GLU A 98 -20.49 6.79 1.23
N THR A 99 -20.19 7.17 -0.02
CA THR A 99 -19.37 6.35 -0.93
C THR A 99 -17.93 6.23 -0.43
N GLN A 100 -17.36 7.31 0.12
CA GLN A 100 -16.03 7.28 0.73
C GLN A 100 -16.01 6.45 2.03
N SER A 101 -17.03 6.59 2.87
CA SER A 101 -17.11 5.88 4.15
C SER A 101 -17.26 4.37 3.96
N LYS A 102 -17.96 3.93 2.90
CA LYS A 102 -18.01 2.52 2.47
C LYS A 102 -16.67 1.97 1.96
N ALA A 103 -15.76 2.82 1.46
CA ALA A 103 -14.40 2.41 1.15
C ALA A 103 -13.57 2.20 2.43
N VAL A 104 -13.73 3.08 3.43
CA VAL A 104 -13.13 2.91 4.77
C VAL A 104 -13.68 1.67 5.48
N GLU A 105 -14.99 1.38 5.39
CA GLU A 105 -15.60 0.15 5.90
C GLU A 105 -14.94 -1.11 5.30
N GLY A 106 -14.72 -1.12 3.98
CA GLY A 106 -13.97 -2.18 3.29
C GLY A 106 -12.52 -2.32 3.79
N ALA A 107 -11.85 -1.21 4.09
CA ALA A 107 -10.50 -1.22 4.65
C ALA A 107 -10.45 -1.84 6.05
N PHE A 108 -11.40 -1.51 6.93
CA PHE A 108 -11.53 -2.15 8.25
C PHE A 108 -11.90 -3.64 8.15
N ALA A 109 -12.74 -4.03 7.18
CA ALA A 109 -13.06 -5.44 6.94
C ALA A 109 -11.83 -6.24 6.45
N ALA A 110 -11.04 -5.68 5.53
CA ALA A 110 -9.79 -6.28 5.08
C ALA A 110 -8.75 -6.37 6.22
N GLN A 111 -8.66 -5.34 7.07
CA GLN A 111 -7.81 -5.35 8.27
C GLN A 111 -8.23 -6.44 9.27
N ARG A 112 -9.55 -6.62 9.50
CA ARG A 112 -10.09 -7.73 10.32
C ARG A 112 -9.68 -9.09 9.75
N ALA A 113 -9.79 -9.27 8.42
CA ALA A 113 -9.39 -10.50 7.76
C ALA A 113 -7.88 -10.78 7.92
N PHE A 114 -7.02 -9.78 7.71
CA PHE A 114 -5.58 -9.88 7.93
C PHE A 114 -5.22 -10.27 9.37
N LEU A 115 -5.83 -9.63 10.37
CA LEU A 115 -5.62 -9.95 11.79
C LEU A 115 -6.09 -11.38 12.12
N SER A 116 -7.17 -11.84 11.48
CA SER A 116 -7.69 -13.21 11.63
C SER A 116 -6.77 -14.26 10.99
N ILE A 117 -6.10 -13.91 9.89
CA ILE A 117 -5.06 -14.74 9.26
C ILE A 117 -3.85 -14.85 10.18
N ALA A 118 -3.32 -13.73 10.67
CA ALA A 118 -2.12 -13.73 11.54
C ALA A 118 -2.31 -14.55 12.83
N ASN A 119 -3.52 -14.54 13.40
CA ASN A 119 -3.87 -15.31 14.59
C ASN A 119 -3.93 -16.84 14.34
N LYS A 120 -4.25 -17.26 13.11
CA LYS A 120 -4.25 -18.68 12.69
C LYS A 120 -2.91 -19.16 12.12
N ALA A 121 -2.10 -18.24 11.58
CA ALA A 121 -0.95 -18.57 10.75
C ALA A 121 0.39 -18.39 11.47
N LYS A 122 1.37 -19.22 11.10
CA LYS A 122 2.78 -18.90 11.29
C LYS A 122 3.18 -17.73 10.39
N LYS A 123 4.03 -16.79 10.87
CA LYS A 123 4.50 -15.65 10.07
C LYS A 123 5.12 -16.16 8.75
N PRO A 124 4.59 -15.79 7.58
CA PRO A 124 5.16 -16.15 6.29
C PRO A 124 6.23 -15.13 5.87
N ASP A 125 6.76 -15.29 4.66
CA ASP A 125 7.59 -14.30 3.98
C ASP A 125 6.86 -12.98 3.71
N ASP A 126 7.59 -11.87 3.65
CA ASP A 126 6.98 -10.54 3.54
C ASP A 126 6.27 -10.31 2.19
N GLN A 127 6.65 -11.03 1.12
CA GLN A 127 5.92 -11.01 -0.16
C GLN A 127 4.52 -11.66 -0.02
N THR A 128 4.40 -12.75 0.74
CA THR A 128 3.12 -13.35 1.12
C THR A 128 2.31 -12.42 2.04
N ILE A 129 2.94 -11.72 2.99
CA ILE A 129 2.26 -10.71 3.83
C ILE A 129 1.65 -9.60 2.97
N MET A 130 2.44 -8.99 2.07
CA MET A 130 1.93 -7.99 1.11
C MET A 130 0.85 -8.57 0.19
N GLY A 131 0.90 -9.88 -0.09
CA GLY A 131 -0.14 -10.60 -0.80
C GLY A 131 -1.53 -10.56 -0.14
N PHE A 132 -1.61 -10.55 1.19
CA PHE A 132 -2.86 -10.47 1.95
C PHE A 132 -3.38 -9.04 2.16
N LEU A 133 -2.53 -8.02 1.97
CA LEU A 133 -2.86 -6.61 2.21
C LEU A 133 -3.49 -5.92 1.00
N LYS A 134 -3.68 -6.62 -0.12
CA LYS A 134 -4.24 -6.07 -1.37
C LYS A 134 -5.63 -5.48 -1.22
N ASP A 135 -6.52 -6.14 -0.48
CA ASP A 135 -7.90 -5.67 -0.30
C ASP A 135 -7.95 -4.42 0.62
N LEU A 136 -7.00 -4.31 1.55
CA LEU A 136 -6.78 -3.10 2.36
C LEU A 136 -6.25 -1.97 1.47
N GLN A 137 -5.22 -2.22 0.67
CA GLN A 137 -4.63 -1.26 -0.27
C GLN A 137 -5.68 -0.74 -1.27
N ALA A 138 -6.43 -1.63 -1.93
CA ALA A 138 -7.49 -1.25 -2.87
C ALA A 138 -8.62 -0.43 -2.21
N SER A 139 -8.92 -0.70 -0.93
CA SER A 139 -9.90 0.08 -0.16
C SER A 139 -9.37 1.48 0.22
N MET A 140 -8.08 1.59 0.55
CA MET A 140 -7.40 2.87 0.78
C MET A 140 -7.31 3.70 -0.52
N GLU A 141 -6.90 3.08 -1.64
CA GLU A 141 -6.86 3.70 -2.97
C GLU A 141 -8.25 4.23 -3.36
N LYS A 142 -9.29 3.41 -3.25
CA LYS A 142 -10.68 3.82 -3.50
C LYS A 142 -11.16 4.98 -2.61
N THR A 143 -10.68 5.05 -1.37
CA THR A 143 -10.98 6.16 -0.45
C THR A 143 -10.38 7.48 -0.97
N ASP A 144 -9.21 7.44 -1.60
CA ASP A 144 -8.60 8.59 -2.26
C ASP A 144 -9.20 8.86 -3.65
N GLU A 145 -9.61 7.83 -4.42
CA GLU A 145 -10.31 8.02 -5.70
C GLU A 145 -11.58 8.87 -5.55
N VAL A 146 -12.35 8.73 -4.46
CA VAL A 146 -13.52 9.58 -4.18
C VAL A 146 -13.10 11.04 -3.95
N ARG A 147 -11.97 11.29 -3.27
CA ARG A 147 -11.38 12.63 -3.13
C ARG A 147 -10.88 13.18 -4.48
N GLN A 148 -10.16 12.37 -5.25
CA GLN A 148 -9.55 12.77 -6.52
C GLN A 148 -10.58 12.97 -7.64
N SER A 149 -11.72 12.30 -7.60
CA SER A 149 -12.80 12.45 -8.58
C SER A 149 -13.71 13.64 -8.29
N ASN A 150 -14.01 13.92 -7.01
CA ASN A 150 -14.89 15.02 -6.65
C ASN A 150 -14.31 16.42 -6.93
N ARG A 151 -15.16 17.38 -7.31
CA ARG A 151 -14.79 18.78 -7.58
C ARG A 151 -15.54 19.80 -6.71
N GLU A 152 -16.45 19.35 -5.85
CA GLU A 152 -17.23 20.24 -4.99
C GLU A 152 -16.36 20.89 -3.90
N PRO A 153 -16.29 22.24 -3.82
CA PRO A 153 -15.41 22.92 -2.85
C PRO A 153 -15.75 22.64 -1.38
N ALA A 154 -17.04 22.54 -1.03
CA ALA A 154 -17.50 22.30 0.35
C ALA A 154 -17.05 20.93 0.89
N LEU A 155 -16.95 19.93 0.02
CA LEU A 155 -16.50 18.58 0.38
C LEU A 155 -14.98 18.43 0.36
N LYS A 156 -14.20 19.45 -0.03
CA LYS A 156 -12.74 19.35 -0.17
C LYS A 156 -12.04 18.95 1.13
N ASP A 157 -12.24 19.70 2.21
CA ASP A 157 -11.61 19.40 3.50
C ASP A 157 -12.21 18.14 4.17
N PRO A 158 -13.54 17.88 4.16
CA PRO A 158 -14.12 16.61 4.60
C PRO A 158 -13.50 15.37 3.92
N LEU A 159 -13.45 15.33 2.58
CA LEU A 159 -12.90 14.18 1.85
C LEU A 159 -11.39 14.04 2.03
N SER A 160 -10.67 15.14 2.31
CA SER A 160 -9.24 15.13 2.62
C SER A 160 -8.93 14.59 4.00
N MET A 161 -9.71 14.94 5.02
CA MET A 161 -9.61 14.35 6.36
C MET A 161 -9.71 12.81 6.29
N VAL A 162 -10.67 12.30 5.53
CA VAL A 162 -10.90 10.86 5.43
C VAL A 162 -9.81 10.16 4.62
N ALA A 163 -9.45 10.71 3.44
CA ALA A 163 -8.43 10.12 2.56
C ALA A 163 -7.01 10.15 3.15
N ASP A 164 -6.64 11.19 3.93
CA ASP A 164 -5.34 11.20 4.61
C ASP A 164 -5.39 10.36 5.90
N GLY A 165 -6.53 10.33 6.60
CA GLY A 165 -6.72 9.53 7.81
C GLY A 165 -6.67 8.02 7.58
N VAL A 166 -7.22 7.54 6.46
CA VAL A 166 -7.21 6.10 6.10
C VAL A 166 -5.79 5.55 5.91
N GLY A 167 -4.81 6.41 5.61
CA GLY A 167 -3.38 6.05 5.56
C GLY A 167 -2.89 5.35 6.83
N SER A 168 -3.41 5.76 7.99
CA SER A 168 -3.08 5.20 9.30
C SER A 168 -3.45 3.71 9.44
N LEU A 169 -4.35 3.17 8.61
CA LEU A 169 -4.68 1.74 8.59
C LEU A 169 -3.51 0.86 8.09
N GLY A 170 -2.47 1.46 7.48
CA GLY A 170 -1.22 0.79 7.14
C GLY A 170 -0.44 0.24 8.33
N TRP A 171 -0.81 0.56 9.58
CA TRP A 171 -0.10 0.15 10.80
C TRP A 171 0.18 -1.36 10.92
N VAL A 172 -0.61 -2.21 10.25
CA VAL A 172 -0.44 -3.66 10.24
C VAL A 172 0.86 -4.16 9.58
N THR A 173 1.56 -3.31 8.83
CA THR A 173 2.92 -3.58 8.31
C THR A 173 4.04 -3.06 9.23
N ILE A 174 3.69 -2.30 10.27
CA ILE A 174 4.63 -1.61 11.15
C ILE A 174 4.96 -2.50 12.35
N GLY A 175 6.24 -2.65 12.68
CA GLY A 175 6.72 -3.38 13.84
C GLY A 175 7.89 -4.33 13.55
N GLY A 176 8.71 -4.57 14.58
CA GLY A 176 10.04 -5.16 14.43
C GLY A 176 11.10 -4.14 13.96
N GLY A 177 12.37 -4.41 14.26
CA GLY A 177 13.49 -3.65 13.69
C GLY A 177 13.69 -2.21 14.20
N GLY A 178 13.20 -1.86 15.39
CA GLY A 178 13.52 -0.56 16.04
C GLY A 178 12.80 0.67 15.50
N GLY A 179 11.95 0.53 14.48
CA GLY A 179 11.08 1.60 13.98
C GLY A 179 9.95 2.01 14.94
N PRO A 180 9.09 2.97 14.55
CA PRO A 180 7.97 3.42 15.36
C PRO A 180 7.00 2.27 15.67
N LYS A 181 6.37 2.30 16.85
CA LYS A 181 5.35 1.30 17.21
C LYS A 181 4.05 1.56 16.44
N PRO A 182 3.20 0.54 16.19
CA PRO A 182 1.94 0.72 15.47
C PRO A 182 1.06 1.87 15.98
N HIS A 183 0.95 2.03 17.29
CA HIS A 183 0.13 3.10 17.87
C HIS A 183 0.75 4.50 17.75
N GLU A 184 2.08 4.59 17.63
CA GLU A 184 2.81 5.84 17.38
C GLU A 184 2.55 6.25 15.92
N TYR A 185 2.75 5.33 14.98
CA TYR A 185 2.44 5.49 13.55
C TYR A 185 0.98 5.90 13.28
N ILE A 186 -0.01 5.26 13.94
CA ILE A 186 -1.43 5.66 13.82
C ILE A 186 -1.63 7.10 14.30
N THR A 187 -1.01 7.47 15.43
CA THR A 187 -1.18 8.81 16.02
C THR A 187 -0.53 9.89 15.15
N GLU A 188 0.65 9.62 14.59
CA GLU A 188 1.41 10.52 13.72
C GLU A 188 0.68 10.79 12.41
N LEU A 189 0.32 9.75 11.65
CA LEU A 189 -0.38 9.92 10.37
C LEU A 189 -1.78 10.53 10.54
N PHE A 190 -2.51 10.14 11.60
CA PHE A 190 -3.82 10.72 11.85
C PHE A 190 -3.75 12.20 12.24
N GLY A 191 -2.65 12.67 12.83
CA GLY A 191 -2.42 14.10 13.09
C GLY A 191 -2.51 14.97 11.82
N GLY A 192 -2.05 14.46 10.68
CA GLY A 192 -2.22 15.12 9.37
C GLY A 192 -3.69 15.24 8.96
N ALA A 193 -4.48 14.17 9.13
CA ALA A 193 -5.91 14.18 8.87
C ALA A 193 -6.66 15.22 9.73
N GLN A 194 -6.26 15.39 10.99
CA GLN A 194 -6.84 16.39 11.89
C GLN A 194 -6.65 17.84 11.39
N MET A 195 -5.63 18.13 10.57
CA MET A 195 -5.49 19.47 9.96
C MET A 195 -6.67 19.83 9.04
N TYR A 196 -7.32 18.84 8.42
CA TYR A 196 -8.51 19.03 7.59
C TYR A 196 -9.78 19.00 8.43
N GLY A 197 -9.91 18.03 9.34
CA GLY A 197 -11.05 17.96 10.27
C GLY A 197 -11.19 19.23 11.11
N ASN A 198 -10.08 19.85 11.53
CA ASN A 198 -10.09 21.10 12.30
C ASN A 198 -10.60 22.31 11.49
N LYS A 199 -10.49 22.30 10.15
CA LYS A 199 -11.12 23.33 9.30
C LYS A 199 -12.64 23.14 9.25
N VAL A 200 -13.10 21.89 9.07
CA VAL A 200 -14.52 21.53 9.11
C VAL A 200 -15.12 21.89 10.47
N LEU A 201 -14.45 21.55 11.58
CA LEU A 201 -14.85 21.97 12.93
C LEU A 201 -14.90 23.50 13.05
N LYS A 202 -13.91 24.23 12.55
CA LYS A 202 -13.89 25.71 12.57
C LYS A 202 -15.05 26.33 11.78
N GLU A 203 -15.44 25.75 10.65
CA GLU A 203 -16.51 26.26 9.80
C GLU A 203 -17.92 25.89 10.33
N TYR A 204 -18.10 24.68 10.87
CA TYR A 204 -19.41 24.16 11.25
C TYR A 204 -19.75 24.27 12.75
N ARG A 205 -18.78 24.51 13.65
CA ARG A 205 -19.04 24.64 15.11
C ARG A 205 -20.13 25.65 15.47
N ASP A 206 -20.20 26.77 14.73
CA ASP A 206 -21.08 27.91 15.02
C ASP A 206 -22.40 27.85 14.22
N LYS A 207 -22.54 26.90 13.27
CA LYS A 207 -23.77 26.64 12.51
C LYS A 207 -24.80 25.89 13.39
N PRO A 208 -26.13 26.01 13.13
CA PRO A 208 -27.14 25.29 13.90
C PRO A 208 -27.10 23.77 13.69
N GLU A 209 -26.77 23.32 12.47
CA GLU A 209 -26.58 21.91 12.16
C GLU A 209 -25.25 21.39 12.74
N LYS A 210 -25.32 20.35 13.59
CA LYS A 210 -24.15 19.75 14.25
C LYS A 210 -23.63 18.47 13.59
N THR A 211 -24.32 17.90 12.59
CA THR A 211 -23.95 16.65 11.90
C THR A 211 -22.48 16.63 11.46
N ASN A 212 -21.98 17.73 10.88
CA ASN A 212 -20.59 17.89 10.45
C ASN A 212 -19.59 17.81 11.63
N VAL A 213 -19.94 18.43 12.76
CA VAL A 213 -19.11 18.47 13.97
C VAL A 213 -19.05 17.09 14.62
N GLU A 214 -20.21 16.45 14.77
CA GLU A 214 -20.37 15.09 15.29
C GLU A 214 -19.62 14.06 14.43
N TRP A 215 -19.71 14.18 13.10
CA TRP A 215 -19.03 13.31 12.14
C TRP A 215 -17.50 13.40 12.23
N VAL A 216 -16.92 14.62 12.33
CA VAL A 216 -15.47 14.78 12.55
C VAL A 216 -15.06 14.23 13.92
N GLN A 217 -15.83 14.50 14.98
CA GLN A 217 -15.55 14.00 16.33
C GLN A 217 -15.60 12.47 16.41
N ALA A 218 -16.56 11.83 15.73
CA ALA A 218 -16.63 10.39 15.61
C ALA A 218 -15.42 9.80 14.86
N TYR A 219 -14.94 10.46 13.79
CA TYR A 219 -13.73 10.04 13.09
C TYR A 219 -12.48 10.14 13.98
N TYR A 220 -12.36 11.22 14.77
CA TYR A 220 -11.27 11.40 15.73
C TYR A 220 -11.32 10.32 16.83
N LYS A 221 -12.51 9.98 17.32
CA LYS A 221 -12.73 8.94 18.32
C LYS A 221 -12.37 7.55 17.79
N LEU A 222 -12.75 7.23 16.56
CA LEU A 222 -12.41 5.98 15.85
C LEU A 222 -10.90 5.75 15.78
N PHE A 223 -10.12 6.72 15.29
CA PHE A 223 -8.67 6.53 15.15
C PHE A 223 -7.92 6.59 16.49
N LYS A 224 -8.44 7.33 17.49
CA LYS A 224 -7.96 7.24 18.87
C LYS A 224 -8.17 5.82 19.44
N ALA A 225 -9.36 5.25 19.26
CA ALA A 225 -9.67 3.88 19.68
C ALA A 225 -8.79 2.86 18.93
N LEU A 226 -8.48 3.08 17.66
CA LEU A 226 -7.58 2.21 16.88
C LEU A 226 -6.13 2.28 17.40
N ALA A 227 -5.63 3.46 17.78
CA ALA A 227 -4.32 3.60 18.41
C ALA A 227 -4.29 2.93 19.80
N GLU A 228 -5.36 3.03 20.59
CA GLU A 228 -5.50 2.35 21.88
C GLU A 228 -5.57 0.82 21.72
N TYR A 229 -6.32 0.32 20.73
CA TYR A 229 -6.36 -1.08 20.32
C TYR A 229 -4.96 -1.61 19.94
N ALA A 230 -4.27 -0.90 19.04
CA ALA A 230 -2.93 -1.29 18.58
C ALA A 230 -1.92 -1.28 19.74
N ARG A 231 -1.98 -0.27 20.62
CA ARG A 231 -1.13 -0.21 21.83
C ARG A 231 -1.36 -1.39 22.77
N LYS A 232 -2.61 -1.83 22.93
CA LYS A 232 -3.01 -2.90 23.87
C LYS A 232 -2.77 -4.31 23.33
N HIS A 233 -2.98 -4.54 22.02
CA HIS A 233 -2.99 -5.87 21.42
C HIS A 233 -1.82 -6.15 20.46
N HIS A 234 -1.17 -5.12 19.92
CA HIS A 234 -0.08 -5.23 18.93
C HIS A 234 1.08 -4.24 19.23
N PRO A 235 1.59 -4.18 20.48
CA PRO A 235 2.47 -3.09 20.94
C PRO A 235 3.78 -2.95 20.15
N SER A 236 4.26 -4.03 19.53
CA SER A 236 5.52 -4.10 18.76
C SER A 236 5.32 -4.53 17.30
N GLY A 237 4.08 -4.49 16.81
CA GLY A 237 3.66 -5.05 15.52
C GLY A 237 2.62 -6.16 15.66
N VAL A 238 2.05 -6.59 14.53
CA VAL A 238 1.01 -7.64 14.49
C VAL A 238 1.58 -8.99 14.94
N ALA A 239 0.97 -9.57 15.97
CA ALA A 239 1.36 -10.88 16.48
C ALA A 239 0.91 -12.01 15.54
N TRP A 240 1.84 -12.93 15.22
CA TRP A 240 1.59 -14.14 14.44
C TRP A 240 1.67 -15.38 15.34
N ASN A 241 0.87 -16.41 15.05
CA ASN A 241 0.85 -17.64 15.83
C ASN A 241 2.04 -18.54 15.47
N ALA A 242 3.02 -18.65 16.37
CA ALA A 242 4.24 -19.45 16.15
C ALA A 242 3.97 -20.93 15.84
N ASN A 243 2.86 -21.48 16.35
CA ASN A 243 2.39 -22.85 16.13
C ASN A 243 1.22 -22.91 15.13
N GLY A 244 0.96 -21.82 14.39
CA GLY A 244 -0.11 -21.71 13.42
C GLY A 244 0.11 -22.52 12.15
N ILE A 245 -0.95 -22.67 11.37
CA ILE A 245 -0.93 -23.33 10.06
C ILE A 245 -0.21 -22.46 9.00
N ASP A 246 -0.06 -22.99 7.79
CA ASP A 246 0.42 -22.19 6.65
C ASP A 246 -0.50 -20.98 6.41
N ALA A 247 0.10 -19.83 6.13
CA ALA A 247 -0.65 -18.57 6.03
C ALA A 247 -1.62 -18.51 4.84
N LYS A 248 -1.36 -19.24 3.74
CA LYS A 248 -2.25 -19.31 2.58
C LYS A 248 -3.43 -20.24 2.87
N GLU A 249 -3.23 -21.26 3.72
CA GLU A 249 -4.33 -22.08 4.24
C GLU A 249 -5.16 -21.35 5.30
N ALA A 250 -4.54 -20.56 6.19
CA ALA A 250 -5.25 -19.65 7.08
C ALA A 250 -6.11 -18.64 6.31
N ALA A 251 -5.57 -18.05 5.23
CA ALA A 251 -6.32 -17.16 4.34
C ALA A 251 -7.55 -17.83 3.74
N ARG A 252 -7.42 -19.05 3.19
CA ARG A 252 -8.56 -19.84 2.69
C ARG A 252 -9.62 -20.05 3.77
N GLN A 253 -9.22 -20.45 4.98
CA GLN A 253 -10.17 -20.66 6.07
C GLN A 253 -10.90 -19.37 6.48
N VAL A 254 -10.21 -18.23 6.51
CA VAL A 254 -10.84 -16.93 6.81
C VAL A 254 -11.82 -16.54 5.72
N SER A 255 -11.46 -16.68 4.44
CA SER A 255 -12.39 -16.45 3.32
C SER A 255 -13.60 -17.39 3.34
N SER A 256 -13.41 -18.68 3.62
CA SER A 256 -14.50 -19.65 3.71
C SER A 256 -15.42 -19.43 4.92
N ALA A 257 -14.89 -18.93 6.05
CA ALA A 257 -15.67 -18.58 7.23
C ALA A 257 -16.46 -17.26 7.08
N SER A 258 -16.23 -16.50 6.00
CA SER A 258 -16.98 -15.27 5.68
C SER A 258 -18.26 -15.51 4.86
N GLY A 259 -18.60 -16.76 4.53
CA GLY A 259 -19.90 -17.12 3.97
C GLY A 259 -21.01 -17.21 5.05
N PRO A 260 -22.29 -16.95 4.71
CA PRO A 260 -23.38 -17.14 5.67
C PRO A 260 -23.52 -18.62 6.05
N ALA A 261 -23.59 -18.89 7.36
CA ALA A 261 -23.62 -20.24 7.91
C ALA A 261 -24.97 -20.96 7.69
N ALA A 262 -25.19 -21.47 6.48
CA ALA A 262 -26.26 -22.42 6.18
C ALA A 262 -25.81 -23.86 6.54
N GLY A 263 -26.72 -24.65 7.12
CA GLY A 263 -26.43 -26.01 7.58
C GLY A 263 -26.08 -26.99 6.46
N ALA A 264 -25.32 -28.03 6.80
CA ALA A 264 -24.82 -29.00 5.83
C ALA A 264 -25.93 -29.82 5.15
N ILE A 265 -26.00 -29.72 3.82
CA ILE A 265 -26.74 -30.63 2.94
C ILE A 265 -25.78 -30.99 1.78
N PRO A 266 -25.61 -32.28 1.42
CA PRO A 266 -24.73 -32.66 0.30
C PRO A 266 -25.28 -32.16 -1.05
N ALA A 267 -24.37 -31.72 -1.93
CA ALA A 267 -24.74 -31.16 -3.22
C ALA A 267 -25.35 -32.23 -4.19
N PRO A 268 -26.38 -31.88 -4.98
CA PRO A 268 -26.91 -32.77 -6.01
C PRO A 268 -25.95 -32.89 -7.21
N PRO A 269 -26.02 -33.99 -7.99
CA PRO A 269 -25.19 -34.19 -9.17
C PRO A 269 -25.57 -33.24 -10.32
N PRO A 270 -24.63 -32.92 -11.24
CA PRO A 270 -24.87 -32.01 -12.35
C PRO A 270 -25.81 -32.61 -13.42
N PRO A 271 -26.64 -31.79 -14.10
CA PRO A 271 -27.56 -32.25 -15.15
C PRO A 271 -26.86 -32.56 -16.48
N PRO A 272 -27.45 -33.44 -17.33
CA PRO A 272 -26.89 -33.80 -18.64
C PRO A 272 -27.09 -32.70 -19.71
N PRO A 273 -26.28 -32.69 -20.79
CA PRO A 273 -26.37 -31.70 -21.87
C PRO A 273 -27.56 -31.92 -22.82
N PRO A 274 -28.12 -30.85 -23.43
CA PRO A 274 -29.25 -30.94 -24.35
C PRO A 274 -28.86 -31.38 -25.79
N PRO A 275 -29.76 -32.07 -26.52
CA PRO A 275 -29.56 -32.44 -27.93
C PRO A 275 -29.83 -31.28 -28.89
N ALA A 276 -29.45 -31.44 -30.16
CA ALA A 276 -29.37 -30.36 -31.15
C ALA A 276 -30.39 -30.45 -32.30
N GLY A 277 -30.72 -29.28 -32.89
CA GLY A 277 -31.15 -29.15 -34.29
C GLY A 277 -32.64 -28.95 -34.56
N GLY A 278 -33.00 -27.81 -35.16
CA GLY A 278 -34.33 -27.51 -35.71
C GLY A 278 -34.30 -26.23 -36.56
N ILE A 279 -35.02 -26.21 -37.69
CA ILE A 279 -34.94 -25.15 -38.72
C ILE A 279 -36.24 -24.33 -38.75
N PRO A 280 -36.20 -22.98 -38.82
CA PRO A 280 -37.40 -22.14 -38.92
C PRO A 280 -37.88 -21.92 -40.38
N PRO A 281 -39.20 -21.73 -40.62
CA PRO A 281 -39.78 -21.46 -41.94
C PRO A 281 -39.74 -19.96 -42.37
N PRO A 282 -39.90 -19.65 -43.68
CA PRO A 282 -39.73 -18.29 -44.24
C PRO A 282 -41.00 -17.40 -44.21
N PRO A 283 -40.87 -16.07 -44.43
CA PRO A 283 -41.94 -15.07 -44.29
C PRO A 283 -42.71 -14.73 -45.60
N GLY A 284 -43.85 -14.04 -45.48
CA GLY A 284 -44.69 -13.56 -46.58
C GLY A 284 -44.56 -12.07 -46.97
N PRO A 285 -45.20 -11.60 -48.07
CA PRO A 285 -44.91 -10.30 -48.71
C PRO A 285 -45.80 -9.10 -48.28
N PRO A 286 -45.44 -7.84 -48.65
CA PRO A 286 -46.07 -6.61 -48.13
C PRO A 286 -47.03 -5.86 -49.11
N PRO A 287 -47.85 -4.90 -48.61
CA PRO A 287 -48.62 -3.93 -49.43
C PRO A 287 -47.88 -2.58 -49.69
N PRO A 288 -48.35 -1.72 -50.64
CA PRO A 288 -47.55 -0.64 -51.26
C PRO A 288 -47.82 0.82 -50.76
N PRO A 289 -47.07 1.84 -51.26
CA PRO A 289 -47.02 3.20 -50.67
C PRO A 289 -47.60 4.36 -51.52
N GLY A 290 -47.75 5.54 -50.88
CA GLY A 290 -47.96 6.88 -51.49
C GLY A 290 -48.37 7.92 -50.41
N ALA A 291 -48.24 9.25 -50.56
CA ALA A 291 -47.48 10.10 -51.50
C ALA A 291 -47.22 11.50 -50.86
N ALA A 292 -46.43 12.37 -51.49
CA ALA A 292 -46.03 13.73 -51.01
C ALA A 292 -46.37 14.81 -52.10
N PRO A 293 -45.98 16.12 -52.03
CA PRO A 293 -45.31 16.98 -51.02
C PRO A 293 -46.26 18.17 -50.64
N PRO A 294 -45.90 19.48 -50.39
CA PRO A 294 -44.64 20.21 -50.07
C PRO A 294 -44.77 21.00 -48.70
N ALA A 295 -44.19 22.16 -48.32
CA ALA A 295 -43.33 23.18 -48.97
C ALA A 295 -42.41 24.03 -48.03
N LYS A 296 -41.46 24.72 -48.68
CA LYS A 296 -40.57 25.86 -48.33
C LYS A 296 -40.74 26.69 -47.02
N LYS A 297 -39.72 26.56 -46.15
CA LYS A 297 -38.86 27.60 -45.49
C LYS A 297 -39.39 29.02 -45.17
N ALA A 298 -39.22 29.39 -43.89
CA ALA A 298 -38.65 30.67 -43.43
C ALA A 298 -37.65 30.40 -42.28
N ALA A 299 -37.01 31.42 -41.70
CA ALA A 299 -36.03 31.32 -40.60
C ALA A 299 -35.93 32.66 -39.82
N PRO A 300 -35.20 32.75 -38.70
CA PRO A 300 -35.00 31.78 -37.61
C PRO A 300 -35.51 32.34 -36.25
N ASP A 301 -35.61 31.50 -35.21
CA ASP A 301 -35.75 31.97 -33.82
C ASP A 301 -34.97 31.05 -32.86
N MET A 302 -34.28 31.64 -31.89
CA MET A 302 -33.46 30.98 -30.88
C MET A 302 -34.20 30.71 -29.55
N ASN A 303 -35.46 31.14 -29.41
CA ASN A 303 -36.23 30.90 -28.19
C ASN A 303 -36.74 29.45 -28.06
N ALA A 304 -36.84 28.70 -29.17
CA ALA A 304 -37.38 27.33 -29.19
C ALA A 304 -36.50 26.28 -28.47
N VAL A 305 -35.25 26.61 -28.14
CA VAL A 305 -34.27 25.65 -27.58
C VAL A 305 -34.60 25.25 -26.14
N PHE A 306 -35.34 26.08 -25.39
CA PHE A 306 -35.75 25.78 -24.02
C PHE A 306 -37.02 24.90 -23.94
N ASP A 307 -37.92 24.97 -24.93
CA ASP A 307 -39.12 24.10 -24.98
C ASP A 307 -38.76 22.64 -25.32
N ASP A 308 -37.75 22.42 -26.18
CA ASP A 308 -37.33 21.08 -26.59
C ASP A 308 -36.70 20.27 -25.45
N LEU A 309 -36.21 20.94 -24.40
CA LEU A 309 -35.64 20.27 -23.21
C LEU A 309 -36.68 19.48 -22.41
N ASN A 310 -37.97 19.83 -22.53
CA ASN A 310 -39.08 19.17 -21.83
C ASN A 310 -39.68 17.98 -22.62
N ARG A 311 -39.10 17.58 -23.76
CA ARG A 311 -39.65 16.49 -24.62
C ARG A 311 -39.01 15.11 -24.42
N GLY A 312 -38.01 14.98 -23.55
CA GLY A 312 -37.46 13.68 -23.15
C GLY A 312 -36.87 12.84 -24.30
N SER A 313 -37.23 11.56 -24.37
CA SER A 313 -36.58 10.56 -25.23
C SER A 313 -36.82 10.71 -26.75
N ASP A 314 -37.72 11.60 -27.17
CA ASP A 314 -38.09 11.80 -28.58
C ASP A 314 -37.06 12.58 -29.42
N VAL A 315 -36.09 13.24 -28.77
CA VAL A 315 -35.02 14.06 -29.40
C VAL A 315 -34.22 13.29 -30.47
N THR A 316 -34.16 11.96 -30.40
CA THR A 316 -33.45 11.12 -31.38
C THR A 316 -34.07 11.09 -32.78
N ARG A 317 -35.34 11.52 -32.95
CA ARG A 317 -36.06 11.45 -34.24
C ARG A 317 -35.60 12.48 -35.28
N GLY A 318 -34.91 13.56 -34.87
CA GLY A 318 -34.47 14.64 -35.77
C GLY A 318 -33.20 14.36 -36.58
N LEU A 319 -32.42 13.33 -36.22
CA LEU A 319 -31.12 13.07 -36.84
C LEU A 319 -31.25 12.41 -38.23
N LYS A 320 -30.62 13.03 -39.22
CA LYS A 320 -30.65 12.59 -40.62
C LYS A 320 -29.94 11.23 -40.77
N LYS A 321 -30.68 10.18 -41.12
CA LYS A 321 -30.12 8.84 -41.31
C LYS A 321 -29.05 8.85 -42.41
N VAL A 322 -27.88 8.29 -42.10
CA VAL A 322 -26.76 8.15 -43.04
C VAL A 322 -27.14 7.16 -44.13
N ASP A 323 -26.92 7.53 -45.39
CA ASP A 323 -27.23 6.67 -46.53
C ASP A 323 -26.26 5.48 -46.62
N THR A 324 -26.79 4.32 -47.05
CA THR A 324 -26.03 3.07 -47.18
C THR A 324 -24.77 3.22 -48.05
N SER A 325 -24.80 4.11 -49.05
CA SER A 325 -23.68 4.43 -49.93
C SER A 325 -22.45 5.02 -49.22
N GLN A 326 -22.63 5.64 -48.05
CA GLN A 326 -21.54 6.21 -47.23
C GLN A 326 -21.03 5.25 -46.13
N MET A 327 -21.59 4.04 -46.03
CA MET A 327 -21.11 3.04 -45.07
C MET A 327 -19.91 2.26 -45.61
N THR A 328 -18.73 2.46 -45.03
CA THR A 328 -17.43 1.85 -45.42
C THR A 328 -17.33 0.31 -45.29
N HIS A 329 -18.40 -0.35 -44.84
CA HIS A 329 -18.56 -1.81 -44.81
C HIS A 329 -19.57 -2.33 -45.86
N LYS A 330 -20.26 -1.46 -46.61
CA LYS A 330 -21.24 -1.82 -47.65
C LYS A 330 -20.90 -1.30 -49.05
N ASN A 331 -20.02 -0.31 -49.16
CA ASN A 331 -19.57 0.24 -50.45
C ASN A 331 -18.05 0.03 -50.62
N PRO A 332 -17.59 -1.05 -51.29
CA PRO A 332 -16.17 -1.39 -51.38
C PRO A 332 -15.29 -0.33 -52.06
N SER A 333 -15.88 0.48 -52.96
CA SER A 333 -15.18 1.55 -53.68
C SER A 333 -14.56 2.61 -52.75
N LEU A 334 -15.17 2.86 -51.58
CA LEU A 334 -14.67 3.81 -50.58
C LEU A 334 -13.39 3.35 -49.86
N ARG A 335 -12.89 2.13 -50.13
CA ARG A 335 -11.58 1.66 -49.65
C ARG A 335 -10.45 1.88 -50.66
N ALA A 336 -10.74 2.30 -51.89
CA ALA A 336 -9.79 2.32 -52.99
C ALA A 336 -9.03 3.65 -53.19
N GLN A 337 -9.32 4.70 -52.40
CA GLN A 337 -8.69 6.02 -52.56
C GLN A 337 -8.22 6.64 -51.23
N ALA A 338 -7.04 6.20 -50.79
CA ALA A 338 -6.15 6.96 -49.91
C ALA A 338 -4.70 6.46 -50.13
N PRO A 339 -3.81 7.20 -50.81
CA PRO A 339 -2.45 6.73 -51.07
C PRO A 339 -1.59 6.83 -49.80
N VAL A 340 -0.91 5.73 -49.45
CA VAL A 340 0.06 5.67 -48.35
C VAL A 340 1.48 5.71 -48.93
N PRO A 341 2.33 6.71 -48.59
CA PRO A 341 3.73 6.72 -49.01
C PRO A 341 4.53 5.55 -48.40
N THR A 342 5.25 4.81 -49.23
CA THR A 342 5.94 3.57 -48.86
C THR A 342 7.42 3.75 -48.54
N ARG A 343 7.85 3.20 -47.39
CA ARG A 343 9.17 2.56 -47.16
C ARG A 343 8.88 1.34 -46.26
N SER A 344 9.24 0.09 -46.56
CA SER A 344 10.53 -0.51 -46.96
C SER A 344 11.61 -0.38 -45.88
N ASP A 345 12.16 -1.46 -45.29
CA ASP A 345 11.94 -2.91 -45.50
C ASP A 345 11.94 -3.72 -44.17
N SER A 346 11.90 -5.05 -44.26
CA SER A 346 11.33 -5.98 -43.26
C SER A 346 12.30 -6.80 -42.39
N ASN A 347 11.90 -7.14 -41.16
CA ASN A 347 11.78 -8.55 -40.69
C ASN A 347 11.17 -8.66 -39.26
N GLY A 348 10.50 -9.79 -38.93
CA GLY A 348 10.30 -10.21 -37.52
C GLY A 348 8.85 -10.40 -37.00
N SER A 349 8.27 -11.57 -37.26
CA SER A 349 7.11 -12.18 -36.55
C SER A 349 7.39 -12.37 -35.02
N LEU A 350 6.46 -12.47 -34.05
CA LEU A 350 5.00 -12.69 -33.95
C LEU A 350 4.42 -12.05 -32.64
N ARG A 351 3.09 -11.81 -32.59
CA ARG A 351 2.16 -11.76 -31.41
C ARG A 351 2.60 -11.04 -30.10
N GLY A 352 1.81 -10.18 -29.46
CA GLY A 352 0.42 -9.77 -29.72
C GLY A 352 -0.38 -9.53 -28.43
N LYS A 353 -0.40 -8.30 -27.91
CA LYS A 353 -1.37 -7.78 -26.92
C LYS A 353 -1.74 -6.34 -27.31
N SER A 354 -3.00 -5.97 -27.15
CA SER A 354 -3.50 -4.64 -27.56
C SER A 354 -2.87 -3.50 -26.74
N PRO A 355 -2.59 -2.34 -27.34
CA PRO A 355 -2.08 -1.18 -26.60
C PRO A 355 -3.09 -0.68 -25.56
N ALA A 356 -2.59 -0.37 -24.36
CA ALA A 356 -3.29 0.51 -23.42
C ALA A 356 -3.40 1.93 -24.03
N PRO A 357 -4.39 2.75 -23.64
CA PRO A 357 -4.44 4.14 -24.07
C PRO A 357 -3.14 4.86 -23.70
N PRO A 358 -2.57 5.70 -24.59
CA PRO A 358 -1.26 6.30 -24.36
C PRO A 358 -1.32 7.21 -23.12
N ARG A 359 -0.37 6.99 -22.19
CA ARG A 359 -0.12 7.97 -21.12
C ARG A 359 0.17 9.32 -21.78
N LYS A 360 -0.56 10.35 -21.39
CA LYS A 360 -0.25 11.72 -21.82
C LYS A 360 1.19 12.04 -21.39
N PRO A 361 2.05 12.59 -22.27
CA PRO A 361 3.37 13.05 -21.87
C PRO A 361 3.29 14.03 -20.69
N ASP A 362 4.24 13.98 -19.76
CA ASP A 362 4.26 14.86 -18.59
C ASP A 362 4.31 16.36 -18.95
N THR A 363 4.73 16.69 -20.18
CA THR A 363 4.65 18.05 -20.76
C THR A 363 3.22 18.62 -20.86
N MET A 364 2.18 17.79 -20.68
CA MET A 364 0.76 18.19 -20.67
C MET A 364 0.09 18.09 -19.29
N ARG A 365 0.83 17.83 -18.21
CA ARG A 365 0.33 18.09 -16.84
C ARG A 365 0.50 19.58 -16.56
N THR A 366 -0.55 20.22 -16.04
CA THR A 366 -0.48 21.61 -15.59
C THR A 366 0.62 21.75 -14.54
N LYS A 367 1.69 22.49 -14.86
CA LYS A 367 2.78 22.76 -13.93
C LYS A 367 2.21 23.32 -12.62
N LYS A 368 2.43 22.61 -11.52
CA LYS A 368 2.30 23.21 -10.18
C LYS A 368 3.34 24.34 -10.07
N PRO A 369 3.07 25.41 -9.30
CA PRO A 369 4.10 26.42 -9.05
C PRO A 369 5.33 25.79 -8.38
N PRO A 370 6.54 26.33 -8.63
CA PRO A 370 7.73 25.94 -7.89
C PRO A 370 7.51 26.23 -6.40
N LYS A 371 7.85 25.26 -5.56
CA LYS A 371 7.55 25.27 -4.13
C LYS A 371 8.85 25.06 -3.35
N LYS A 372 9.21 26.01 -2.50
CA LYS A 372 10.29 25.93 -1.50
C LYS A 372 9.71 26.37 -0.17
N GLU A 373 9.49 25.45 0.75
CA GLU A 373 9.05 25.75 2.12
C GLU A 373 9.64 24.77 3.14
N LEU A 374 9.67 25.18 4.41
CA LEU A 374 10.00 24.33 5.55
C LEU A 374 8.68 23.97 6.27
N ASP A 375 8.29 22.71 6.20
CA ASP A 375 7.10 22.16 6.85
C ASP A 375 7.52 21.37 8.10
N GLY A 376 7.39 22.00 9.28
CA GLY A 376 7.96 21.48 10.52
C GLY A 376 9.49 21.44 10.46
N ASN A 377 10.07 20.23 10.43
CA ASN A 377 11.50 20.00 10.20
C ASN A 377 11.81 19.53 8.76
N LYS A 378 10.84 19.57 7.84
CA LYS A 378 10.99 19.03 6.49
C LYS A 378 11.05 20.13 5.44
N TRP A 379 12.21 20.35 4.85
CA TRP A 379 12.34 21.18 3.66
C TRP A 379 11.70 20.45 2.46
N ILE A 380 10.80 21.13 1.75
CA ILE A 380 10.12 20.62 0.56
C ILE A 380 10.47 21.51 -0.62
N ILE A 381 11.18 20.94 -1.61
CA ILE A 381 11.60 21.60 -2.86
C ILE A 381 10.94 20.84 -4.03
N ASP A 382 9.87 21.40 -4.59
CA ASP A 382 9.01 20.70 -5.56
C ASP A 382 8.71 21.54 -6.82
N ASN A 383 8.74 20.91 -8.00
CA ASN A 383 8.37 21.47 -9.31
C ASN A 383 9.22 22.66 -9.84
N PHE A 384 10.48 22.82 -9.44
CA PHE A 384 11.40 23.76 -10.11
C PHE A 384 11.80 23.23 -11.50
N ASP A 385 11.60 24.00 -12.57
CA ASP A 385 12.00 23.61 -13.95
C ASP A 385 12.71 24.78 -14.63
N SER A 386 14.03 24.64 -14.81
CA SER A 386 14.97 25.68 -15.28
C SER A 386 14.84 27.04 -14.55
N PRO A 387 15.00 27.11 -13.21
CA PRO A 387 15.32 28.39 -12.57
C PRO A 387 16.66 28.90 -13.13
N GLY A 388 16.76 30.22 -13.36
CA GLY A 388 18.03 30.84 -13.79
C GLY A 388 19.08 30.90 -12.68
N ASP A 389 18.63 30.89 -11.43
CA ASP A 389 19.43 31.04 -10.23
C ASP A 389 19.52 29.73 -9.42
N ILE A 390 20.54 29.62 -8.57
CA ILE A 390 20.71 28.48 -7.66
C ILE A 390 19.65 28.53 -6.55
N VAL A 391 19.00 27.40 -6.28
CA VAL A 391 18.03 27.26 -5.18
C VAL A 391 18.78 26.97 -3.88
N GLU A 392 19.27 28.03 -3.23
CA GLU A 392 20.07 27.95 -2.00
C GLU A 392 19.23 28.11 -0.72
N PHE A 393 19.56 27.36 0.33
CA PHE A 393 19.00 27.51 1.69
C PHE A 393 19.87 26.84 2.76
N ASP A 394 19.71 27.30 3.99
CA ASP A 394 20.39 26.74 5.17
C ASP A 394 19.55 25.64 5.84
N ALA A 395 20.22 24.62 6.38
CA ALA A 395 19.59 23.49 7.05
C ALA A 395 20.26 23.13 8.38
N GLU A 396 19.43 22.71 9.35
CA GLU A 396 19.82 22.31 10.69
C GLU A 396 19.85 20.77 10.84
N ILE A 397 20.53 20.27 11.87
CA ILE A 397 20.87 18.84 12.02
C ILE A 397 19.67 17.90 12.18
N ASN A 398 18.51 18.46 12.53
CA ASN A 398 17.21 17.79 12.64
C ASN A 398 16.38 17.85 11.33
N HIS A 399 16.81 18.62 10.32
CA HIS A 399 16.05 18.83 9.09
C HIS A 399 16.19 17.65 8.12
N SER A 400 15.06 17.22 7.56
CA SER A 400 14.99 16.30 6.43
C SER A 400 14.67 17.09 5.17
N ILE A 401 15.27 16.75 4.03
CA ILE A 401 15.09 17.49 2.78
C ILE A 401 14.47 16.58 1.74
N LEU A 402 13.29 16.95 1.22
CA LEU A 402 12.61 16.28 0.12
C LEU A 402 12.68 17.15 -1.12
N ILE A 403 13.41 16.68 -2.14
CA ILE A 403 13.45 17.26 -3.47
C ILE A 403 12.58 16.40 -4.39
N SER A 404 11.75 17.03 -5.21
CA SER A 404 10.79 16.32 -6.07
C SER A 404 10.53 17.06 -7.38
N ARG A 405 10.42 16.31 -8.48
CA ARG A 405 10.00 16.83 -9.79
C ARG A 405 10.79 18.07 -10.25
N CYS A 406 12.04 18.19 -9.79
CA CYS A 406 12.92 19.28 -10.18
C CYS A 406 13.58 18.96 -11.52
N LYS A 407 13.91 19.98 -12.30
CA LYS A 407 14.49 19.80 -13.62
C LYS A 407 15.38 20.95 -14.01
N ASN A 408 16.59 20.64 -14.48
CA ASN A 408 17.57 21.64 -14.88
C ASN A 408 17.84 22.67 -13.75
N THR A 409 17.99 22.16 -12.52
CA THR A 409 18.00 22.94 -11.29
C THR A 409 19.26 22.62 -10.51
N THR A 410 20.02 23.65 -10.13
CA THR A 410 21.08 23.53 -9.11
C THR A 410 20.50 23.92 -7.75
N ILE A 411 20.68 23.05 -6.77
CA ILE A 411 20.22 23.23 -5.39
C ILE A 411 21.44 23.28 -4.48
N ARG A 412 21.48 24.23 -3.54
CA ARG A 412 22.55 24.31 -2.54
C ARG A 412 21.97 24.24 -1.13
N VAL A 413 22.49 23.30 -0.34
CA VAL A 413 22.12 23.06 1.05
C VAL A 413 23.31 23.42 1.93
N ASN A 414 23.24 24.59 2.57
CA ASN A 414 24.25 25.05 3.51
C ASN A 414 24.02 24.42 4.89
N GLY A 415 25.10 24.19 5.61
CA GLY A 415 25.06 23.62 6.96
C GLY A 415 24.82 22.10 6.97
N LYS A 416 24.54 21.58 8.17
CA LYS A 416 24.46 20.13 8.40
C LYS A 416 23.01 19.71 8.57
N ALA A 417 22.49 18.90 7.65
CA ALA A 417 21.13 18.34 7.74
C ALA A 417 21.14 16.85 8.16
N ASN A 418 19.97 16.26 8.37
CA ASN A 418 19.85 14.84 8.74
C ASN A 418 20.05 13.93 7.52
N ALA A 419 19.12 13.99 6.55
CA ALA A 419 19.07 13.17 5.35
C ALA A 419 18.36 13.92 4.21
N ILE A 420 18.65 13.53 2.96
CA ILE A 420 18.05 14.10 1.75
C ILE A 420 17.47 12.99 0.88
N SER A 421 16.21 13.12 0.47
CA SER A 421 15.59 12.20 -0.49
C SER A 421 15.15 12.97 -1.74
N ILE A 422 15.51 12.47 -2.92
CA ILE A 422 15.34 13.13 -4.22
C ILE A 422 14.57 12.19 -5.15
N ASP A 423 13.32 12.51 -5.51
CA ASP A 423 12.51 11.70 -6.46
C ASP A 423 12.24 12.42 -7.79
N ASN A 424 12.30 11.66 -8.88
CA ASN A 424 11.80 12.01 -10.21
C ASN A 424 12.33 13.38 -10.70
N SER A 425 13.61 13.67 -10.49
CA SER A 425 14.23 14.98 -10.76
C SER A 425 15.37 14.88 -11.78
N SER A 426 15.20 15.47 -12.97
CA SER A 426 16.05 15.21 -14.14
C SER A 426 17.00 16.37 -14.47
N ARG A 427 18.30 16.13 -14.65
CA ARG A 427 19.32 17.20 -14.74
C ARG A 427 19.28 18.09 -13.50
N THR A 428 19.37 17.47 -12.32
CA THR A 428 19.40 18.18 -11.05
C THR A 428 20.77 17.99 -10.41
N SER A 429 21.39 19.11 -10.05
CA SER A 429 22.66 19.15 -9.35
C SER A 429 22.40 19.59 -7.91
N ILE A 430 22.99 18.92 -6.93
CA ILE A 430 22.90 19.30 -5.51
C ILE A 430 24.30 19.45 -4.90
N ILE A 431 24.50 20.55 -4.18
CA ILE A 431 25.70 20.83 -3.39
C ILE A 431 25.30 20.81 -1.92
N ILE A 432 25.99 20.00 -1.10
CA ILE A 432 25.71 19.83 0.34
C ILE A 432 26.97 20.02 1.19
N ASP A 433 26.83 20.72 2.31
CA ASP A 433 27.95 20.86 3.26
C ASP A 433 28.15 19.58 4.08
N SER A 434 27.14 19.05 4.79
CA SER A 434 27.25 17.77 5.52
C SER A 434 25.91 17.13 5.85
N LEU A 435 25.90 15.79 6.03
CA LEU A 435 24.73 15.03 6.47
C LEU A 435 25.03 14.10 7.66
N VAL A 436 23.97 13.70 8.37
CA VAL A 436 24.03 12.73 9.48
C VAL A 436 23.81 11.29 8.99
N SER A 437 23.03 11.13 7.91
CA SER A 437 22.57 9.83 7.40
C SER A 437 22.82 9.70 5.88
N SER A 438 21.80 9.64 5.04
CA SER A 438 21.91 9.35 3.60
C SER A 438 21.53 10.50 2.66
N VAL A 439 22.00 10.38 1.41
CA VAL A 439 21.33 10.93 0.23
C VAL A 439 20.66 9.78 -0.54
N ASP A 440 19.33 9.78 -0.62
CA ASP A 440 18.54 8.85 -1.44
C ASP A 440 18.17 9.53 -2.76
N VAL A 441 18.42 8.87 -3.89
CA VAL A 441 18.20 9.41 -5.24
C VAL A 441 17.42 8.40 -6.07
N ILE A 442 16.20 8.76 -6.47
CA ILE A 442 15.23 7.86 -7.07
C ILE A 442 14.72 8.43 -8.40
N LYS A 443 14.94 7.73 -9.51
CA LYS A 443 14.46 8.14 -10.87
C LYS A 443 14.95 9.53 -11.32
N CYS A 444 16.22 9.84 -11.03
CA CYS A 444 16.83 11.14 -11.32
C CYS A 444 17.90 11.01 -12.42
N PRO A 445 17.54 11.02 -13.71
CA PRO A 445 18.51 10.87 -14.79
C PRO A 445 19.37 12.13 -14.97
N ASN A 446 20.65 11.95 -15.26
CA ASN A 446 21.68 13.00 -15.33
C ASN A 446 21.76 13.78 -14.00
N PHE A 447 21.99 13.07 -12.90
CA PHE A 447 22.10 13.66 -11.56
C PHE A 447 23.54 14.09 -11.24
N ALA A 448 23.72 15.12 -10.43
CA ALA A 448 25.02 15.47 -9.87
C ALA A 448 24.93 15.77 -8.37
N LEU A 449 25.89 15.27 -7.60
CA LEU A 449 26.04 15.50 -6.16
C LEU A 449 27.44 16.01 -5.89
N GLN A 450 27.56 17.08 -5.11
CA GLN A 450 28.83 17.54 -4.55
C GLN A 450 28.73 17.59 -3.02
N VAL A 451 29.62 16.86 -2.36
CA VAL A 451 29.75 16.84 -0.90
C VAL A 451 30.96 17.68 -0.52
N VAL A 452 30.79 18.69 0.34
CA VAL A 452 31.92 19.54 0.78
C VAL A 452 32.60 18.93 2.02
N GLY A 453 31.81 18.54 3.02
CA GLY A 453 32.26 17.89 4.26
C GLY A 453 31.93 16.40 4.29
N THR A 454 31.15 15.95 5.28
CA THR A 454 30.90 14.52 5.54
C THR A 454 29.55 14.02 5.02
N LEU A 455 29.57 12.85 4.37
CA LEU A 455 28.39 12.05 4.01
C LEU A 455 28.64 10.56 4.33
N PRO A 456 27.83 9.92 5.20
CA PRO A 456 27.94 8.48 5.45
C PRO A 456 27.50 7.58 4.28
N THR A 457 26.40 7.89 3.59
CA THR A 457 25.81 6.95 2.62
C THR A 457 25.11 7.63 1.43
N VAL A 458 25.25 7.07 0.23
CA VAL A 458 24.45 7.40 -0.96
C VAL A 458 23.67 6.16 -1.40
N LEU A 459 22.38 6.33 -1.69
CA LEU A 459 21.53 5.30 -2.26
C LEU A 459 20.96 5.79 -3.60
N LEU A 460 21.27 5.09 -4.69
CA LEU A 460 20.78 5.38 -6.04
C LEU A 460 19.83 4.27 -6.50
N ASP A 461 18.59 4.62 -6.84
CA ASP A 461 17.62 3.72 -7.50
C ASP A 461 17.12 4.31 -8.82
N GLN A 462 17.27 3.57 -9.91
CA GLN A 462 16.77 3.97 -11.24
C GLN A 462 17.38 5.31 -11.71
N VAL A 463 18.68 5.49 -11.45
CA VAL A 463 19.45 6.68 -11.83
C VAL A 463 20.27 6.35 -13.09
N ASP A 464 19.93 7.01 -14.20
CA ASP A 464 20.61 6.88 -15.48
C ASP A 464 21.54 8.09 -15.69
N GLY A 465 22.85 7.90 -15.49
CA GLY A 465 23.86 8.95 -15.50
C GLY A 465 23.92 9.71 -14.19
N ALA A 466 24.99 9.54 -13.40
CA ALA A 466 25.27 10.40 -12.26
C ALA A 466 26.76 10.62 -11.99
N THR A 467 27.10 11.84 -11.57
CA THR A 467 28.45 12.21 -11.14
C THR A 467 28.43 12.67 -9.68
N ILE A 468 29.20 12.00 -8.82
CA ILE A 468 29.25 12.27 -7.37
C ILE A 468 30.66 12.74 -7.01
N TYR A 469 30.81 13.99 -6.60
CA TYR A 469 32.06 14.56 -6.08
C TYR A 469 32.07 14.45 -4.55
N LEU A 470 33.07 13.76 -4.01
CA LEU A 470 33.24 13.60 -2.57
C LEU A 470 34.28 14.59 -2.03
N GLY A 471 34.00 15.19 -0.88
CA GLY A 471 34.94 16.02 -0.12
C GLY A 471 35.94 15.17 0.67
N LYS A 472 37.05 15.77 1.10
CA LYS A 472 38.13 15.06 1.83
C LYS A 472 37.63 14.41 3.14
N ASP A 473 36.55 14.94 3.73
CA ASP A 473 35.89 14.40 4.93
C ASP A 473 34.76 13.39 4.65
N SER A 474 34.63 12.92 3.40
CA SER A 474 33.63 11.92 2.95
C SER A 474 34.22 10.68 2.25
N GLN A 475 35.52 10.43 2.40
CA GLN A 475 36.19 9.26 1.80
C GLN A 475 35.65 7.89 2.28
N ASN A 476 34.82 7.86 3.33
CA ASN A 476 34.18 6.65 3.86
C ASN A 476 32.69 6.54 3.45
N THR A 477 32.23 7.24 2.41
CA THR A 477 30.84 7.14 1.93
C THR A 477 30.55 5.75 1.35
N GLU A 478 29.59 5.02 1.93
CA GLU A 478 29.04 3.81 1.33
C GLU A 478 28.09 4.17 0.17
N ILE A 479 28.16 3.46 -0.96
CA ILE A 479 27.32 3.75 -2.13
C ILE A 479 26.57 2.48 -2.57
N PHE A 480 25.24 2.56 -2.54
CA PHE A 480 24.33 1.49 -2.94
C PHE A 480 23.65 1.84 -4.27
N THR A 481 23.69 0.94 -5.25
CA THR A 481 23.09 1.15 -6.57
C THR A 481 22.06 0.07 -6.91
N SER A 482 20.87 0.50 -7.32
CA SER A 482 19.74 -0.35 -7.75
C SER A 482 19.27 0.07 -9.14
N LYS A 483 19.46 -0.81 -10.14
CA LYS A 483 18.99 -0.57 -11.52
C LYS A 483 19.45 0.79 -12.08
N CYS A 484 20.70 1.14 -11.85
CA CYS A 484 21.36 2.38 -12.30
C CYS A 484 22.35 2.10 -13.43
N SER A 485 22.72 3.13 -14.20
CA SER A 485 23.77 3.07 -15.22
C SER A 485 24.59 4.35 -15.25
N SER A 486 25.84 4.28 -15.69
CA SER A 486 26.79 5.39 -15.86
C SER A 486 26.95 6.25 -14.59
N ILE A 487 27.33 5.59 -13.50
CA ILE A 487 27.59 6.22 -12.20
C ILE A 487 29.09 6.40 -12.01
N ASN A 488 29.54 7.63 -11.77
CA ASN A 488 30.95 8.00 -11.67
C ASN A 488 31.24 8.73 -10.35
N ILE A 489 32.19 8.21 -9.57
CA ILE A 489 32.58 8.76 -8.27
C ILE A 489 33.90 9.51 -8.42
N ASN A 490 33.83 10.82 -8.22
CA ASN A 490 34.97 11.72 -8.24
C ASN A 490 35.57 11.79 -6.83
N LEU A 491 36.72 11.14 -6.63
CA LEU A 491 37.45 11.13 -5.36
C LEU A 491 38.53 12.22 -5.37
N PRO A 492 38.69 13.00 -4.28
CA PRO A 492 39.62 14.13 -4.26
C PRO A 492 41.06 13.63 -4.04
N SER A 493 41.97 14.01 -4.93
CA SER A 493 43.41 13.79 -4.81
C SER A 493 44.11 15.02 -4.18
N GLU A 494 45.40 15.21 -4.44
CA GLU A 494 46.15 16.37 -3.92
C GLU A 494 45.74 17.67 -4.62
N ASP A 495 45.70 17.70 -5.95
CA ASP A 495 45.38 18.88 -6.77
C ASP A 495 44.11 18.77 -7.66
N ASP A 496 43.59 17.56 -7.93
CA ASP A 496 42.43 17.33 -8.84
C ASP A 496 41.53 16.17 -8.35
N TYR A 497 40.45 15.84 -9.05
CA TYR A 497 39.62 14.65 -8.80
C TYR A 497 40.01 13.47 -9.69
N SER A 498 40.01 12.25 -9.15
CA SER A 498 40.03 11.03 -9.96
C SER A 498 38.61 10.56 -10.27
N GLU A 499 38.32 10.25 -11.53
CA GLU A 499 37.06 9.62 -11.93
C GLU A 499 37.11 8.11 -11.69
N ASN A 500 36.17 7.58 -10.90
CA ASN A 500 36.07 6.18 -10.53
C ASN A 500 34.67 5.66 -10.92
N PRO A 501 34.48 5.08 -12.12
CA PRO A 501 33.19 4.54 -12.55
C PRO A 501 32.81 3.32 -11.72
N LEU A 502 31.53 3.23 -11.30
CA LEU A 502 31.02 2.05 -10.61
C LEU A 502 30.68 0.93 -11.61
N PRO A 503 30.89 -0.35 -11.24
CA PRO A 503 30.62 -1.48 -12.12
C PRO A 503 29.12 -1.69 -12.36
N GLU A 504 28.71 -1.57 -13.63
CA GLU A 504 27.30 -1.74 -14.04
C GLU A 504 26.91 -3.20 -14.30
N GLN A 505 27.87 -4.06 -14.66
CA GLN A 505 27.61 -5.40 -15.15
C GLN A 505 28.02 -6.46 -14.12
N ILE A 506 27.06 -7.27 -13.68
CA ILE A 506 27.28 -8.46 -12.84
C ILE A 506 27.18 -9.71 -13.70
N ARG A 507 28.19 -10.57 -13.65
CA ARG A 507 28.23 -11.89 -14.29
C ARG A 507 27.79 -12.94 -13.28
N SER A 508 26.58 -13.46 -13.45
CA SER A 508 26.15 -14.69 -12.75
C SER A 508 26.48 -15.93 -13.58
N TYR A 509 27.04 -16.96 -12.95
CA TYR A 509 27.29 -18.27 -13.56
C TYR A 509 27.07 -19.42 -12.57
N ILE A 510 26.96 -20.64 -13.08
CA ILE A 510 26.71 -21.84 -12.27
C ILE A 510 28.01 -22.61 -12.08
N ALA A 511 28.41 -22.83 -10.83
CA ALA A 511 29.56 -23.65 -10.45
C ALA A 511 29.20 -24.56 -9.28
N ASN A 512 29.56 -25.84 -9.36
CA ASN A 512 29.32 -26.84 -8.30
C ASN A 512 27.85 -26.89 -7.81
N GLY A 513 26.88 -26.68 -8.72
CA GLY A 513 25.45 -26.65 -8.42
C GLY A 513 24.95 -25.38 -7.70
N LYS A 514 25.80 -24.37 -7.52
CA LYS A 514 25.44 -23.06 -6.94
C LYS A 514 25.55 -21.96 -8.01
N ILE A 515 24.77 -20.89 -7.84
CA ILE A 515 24.95 -19.65 -8.59
C ILE A 515 26.02 -18.83 -7.87
N ILE A 516 27.01 -18.36 -8.61
CA ILE A 516 28.02 -17.38 -8.20
C ILE A 516 27.77 -16.12 -9.01
N SER A 517 27.89 -14.93 -8.39
CA SER A 517 27.79 -13.63 -9.04
C SER A 517 29.06 -12.84 -8.78
N GLU A 518 29.70 -12.38 -9.85
CA GLU A 518 30.93 -11.60 -9.82
C GLU A 518 30.73 -10.27 -10.57
N ILE A 519 31.46 -9.23 -10.17
CA ILE A 519 31.52 -7.97 -10.92
C ILE A 519 32.31 -8.21 -12.22
N VAL A 520 31.83 -7.69 -13.34
CA VAL A 520 32.61 -7.62 -14.58
C VAL A 520 33.44 -6.35 -14.55
N GLU A 521 34.71 -6.51 -14.16
CA GLU A 521 35.72 -5.47 -14.24
C GLU A 521 36.14 -5.25 -15.69
N HIS A 522 35.64 -4.18 -16.31
CA HIS A 522 36.07 -3.73 -17.63
C HIS A 522 37.33 -2.87 -17.48
N ALA A 523 38.48 -3.52 -17.24
CA ALA A 523 39.77 -2.84 -17.20
C ALA A 523 40.12 -2.25 -18.58
N GLY A 524 40.33 -0.95 -18.64
CA GLY A 524 40.66 -0.17 -19.85
C GLY A 524 41.56 1.01 -19.52
#